data_AF-A0A0E2B4B2-F1
#
_entry.id   AF-A0A0E2B4B2-F1
#
_cell.length_a   1.000
_cell.length_b   1.000
_cell.length_c   1.000
_cell.angle_alpha   90.00
_cell.angle_beta   90.00
_cell.angle_gamma   90.00
#
_symmetry.space_group_name_H-M   'P 1'
#
loop_
_entity.id
_entity.type
_entity.pdbx_description
1 polymer ?
#
loop_
_entity_poly.entity_id
_entity_poly.type
_entity_poly.pdbx_seq_one_letter_code
_entity_poly.pdbx_strand_id
1 'polypeptide(L)' 'MNDDKTITAAIETSNVTALLAAYRKFTSSSGATTDEFFRFITTPTPEREEFLALYCSATSSVSGTIIQTNYNAL' A
#
# COMPACT_ATOMS: atom_id res chain seq x y z
N MET A 1 0.90 28.78 -10.81
CA MET A 1 2.02 27.97 -10.28
C MET A 1 1.44 26.61 -9.95
N ASN A 2 1.81 25.58 -10.72
CA ASN A 2 1.48 24.22 -10.37
C ASN A 2 2.46 23.84 -9.26
N ASP A 3 1.98 23.86 -8.01
CA ASP A 3 2.71 23.26 -6.90
C ASP A 3 2.80 21.76 -7.21
N ASP A 4 3.94 21.35 -7.75
CA ASP A 4 4.31 19.96 -7.94
C ASP A 4 4.46 19.34 -6.55
N LYS A 5 3.33 19.03 -5.93
CA LYS A 5 3.29 18.28 -4.68
C LYS A 5 3.81 16.89 -5.03
N THR A 6 5.09 16.66 -4.75
CA THR A 6 5.67 15.33 -4.80
C THR A 6 4.96 14.47 -3.76
N ILE A 7 3.96 13.71 -4.20
CA ILE A 7 3.28 12.71 -3.37
C ILE A 7 4.28 11.57 -3.18
N THR A 8 4.85 11.48 -1.99
CA THR A 8 5.75 10.40 -1.63
C THR A 8 4.95 9.40 -0.82
N ALA A 9 4.31 8.45 -1.52
CA ALA A 9 3.56 7.38 -0.88
C ALA A 9 4.53 6.33 -0.32
N ALA A 10 4.92 6.49 0.95
CA ALA A 10 5.70 5.49 1.66
C ALA A 10 4.74 4.47 2.31
N ILE A 11 4.84 3.20 1.92
CA ILE A 11 4.08 2.13 2.59
C ILE A 11 4.80 1.82 3.91
N GLU A 12 4.50 2.62 4.94
CA GLU A 12 4.86 2.28 6.32
C GLU A 12 3.80 1.34 6.87
N THR A 13 4.02 0.03 6.67
CA THR A 13 3.16 -0.98 7.29
C THR A 13 3.77 -1.44 8.60
N SER A 14 3.03 -1.26 9.68
CA SER A 14 3.39 -1.78 11.00
C SER A 14 3.27 -3.32 11.06
N ASN A 15 2.65 -3.97 10.07
CA ASN A 15 2.37 -5.40 10.08
C ASN A 15 2.36 -6.03 8.67
N VAL A 16 3.56 -6.22 8.10
CA VAL A 16 3.78 -6.91 6.81
C VAL A 16 3.11 -8.30 6.79
N THR A 17 3.10 -9.01 7.92
CA THR A 17 2.50 -10.35 8.04
C THR A 17 0.98 -10.30 7.83
N ALA A 18 0.30 -9.30 8.37
CA ALA A 18 -1.14 -9.11 8.16
C ALA A 18 -1.45 -8.76 6.70
N LEU A 19 -0.65 -7.88 6.07
CA LEU A 19 -0.81 -7.54 4.66
C LEU A 19 -0.53 -8.71 3.72
N LEU A 20 0.47 -9.53 4.02
CA LEU A 20 0.74 -10.76 3.25
C LEU A 20 -0.43 -11.74 3.37
N ALA A 21 -1.00 -11.90 4.56
CA ALA A 21 -2.19 -12.75 4.76
C ALA A 21 -3.41 -12.21 3.99
N ALA A 22 -3.61 -10.89 3.97
CA ALA A 22 -4.64 -10.24 3.18
C ALA A 22 -4.40 -10.44 1.67
N TYR A 23 -3.16 -10.29 1.20
CA TYR A 23 -2.78 -10.48 -0.20
C TYR A 23 -3.04 -11.92 -0.67
N ARG A 24 -2.73 -12.92 0.17
CA ARG A 24 -3.04 -14.33 -0.10
C ARG A 24 -4.54 -14.58 -0.21
N LYS A 25 -5.36 -13.88 0.58
CA LYS A 25 -6.83 -13.94 0.47
C LYS A 25 -7.31 -13.26 -0.80
N PHE A 26 -6.80 -12.08 -1.12
CA PHE A 26 -7.18 -11.29 -2.29
C PHE A 26 -6.88 -12.04 -3.60
N THR A 27 -5.69 -12.62 -3.71
CA THR A 27 -5.25 -13.38 -4.89
C THR A 27 -5.75 -14.83 -4.90
N SER A 28 -6.45 -15.27 -3.86
CA SER A 28 -6.78 -16.69 -3.61
C SER A 28 -5.55 -17.63 -3.69
N SER A 29 -4.34 -17.09 -3.50
CA SER A 29 -3.09 -17.83 -3.58
C SER A 29 -2.51 -17.98 -2.18
N SER A 30 -2.77 -19.12 -1.55
CA SER A 30 -2.23 -19.44 -0.22
C SER A 30 -0.69 -19.54 -0.20
N GLY A 31 -0.08 -19.75 -1.38
CA GLY A 31 1.37 -19.87 -1.56
C GLY A 31 2.10 -18.56 -1.86
N ALA A 32 1.39 -17.43 -1.97
CA ALA A 32 2.02 -16.18 -2.36
C ALA A 32 3.13 -15.77 -1.37
N THR A 33 4.29 -15.45 -1.92
CA THR A 33 5.49 -15.11 -1.15
C THR A 33 5.53 -13.62 -0.80
N THR A 34 6.36 -13.27 0.17
CA THR A 34 6.60 -11.88 0.55
C THR A 34 7.17 -11.07 -0.61
N ASP A 35 8.00 -11.68 -1.46
CA ASP A 35 8.55 -11.03 -2.67
C ASP A 35 7.45 -10.70 -3.68
N GLU A 36 6.55 -11.65 -3.95
CA GLU A 36 5.39 -11.42 -4.82
C GLU A 36 4.47 -10.33 -4.28
N PHE A 37 4.26 -10.31 -2.97
CA PHE A 37 3.52 -9.24 -2.30
C PHE A 37 4.20 -7.88 -2.45
N PHE A 38 5.50 -7.78 -2.21
CA PHE A 38 6.23 -6.52 -2.40
C PHE A 38 6.19 -6.06 -3.85
N ARG A 39 6.43 -6.97 -4.80
CA ARG A 39 6.33 -6.67 -6.23
C ARG A 39 4.93 -6.17 -6.59
N PHE A 40 3.87 -6.80 -6.06
CA PHE A 40 2.50 -6.36 -6.26
C PHE A 40 2.26 -4.96 -5.68
N ILE A 41 2.67 -4.69 -4.44
CA ILE A 41 2.35 -3.44 -3.75
C ILE A 41 3.16 -2.24 -4.28
N THR A 42 4.34 -2.49 -4.85
CA THR A 42 5.20 -1.48 -5.49
C THR A 42 4.88 -1.25 -6.96
N THR A 43 4.09 -2.14 -7.59
CA THR A 43 3.68 -1.97 -9.00
C THR A 43 2.36 -1.19 -9.05
N PRO A 44 2.31 -0.04 -9.73
CA PRO A 44 1.07 0.73 -9.85
C PRO A 44 0.11 0.06 -10.84
N THR A 45 -0.77 -0.81 -10.32
CA THR A 45 -1.86 -1.45 -11.07
C THR A 45 -3.22 -1.11 -10.45
N PRO A 46 -4.32 -1.21 -11.21
CA PRO A 46 -5.68 -1.03 -10.67
C PRO A 46 -6.00 -2.00 -9.52
N GLU A 47 -5.55 -3.25 -9.63
CA GLU A 47 -5.73 -4.29 -8.60
C GLU A 47 -5.03 -3.93 -7.29
N ARG A 48 -3.87 -3.27 -7.37
CA ARG A 48 -3.12 -2.77 -6.21
C ARG A 48 -3.91 -1.67 -5.49
N GLU A 49 -4.53 -0.76 -6.22
CA GLU A 49 -5.39 0.28 -5.62
C GLU A 49 -6.62 -0.34 -4.94
N GLU A 50 -7.27 -1.33 -5.56
CA GLU A 50 -8.40 -2.04 -4.98
C GLU A 50 -8.02 -2.80 -3.70
N PHE A 51 -6.87 -3.50 -3.72
CA PHE A 51 -6.33 -4.15 -2.54
C PHE A 51 -6.07 -3.16 -1.40
N LEU A 52 -5.43 -2.02 -1.71
CA LEU A 52 -5.15 -0.98 -0.73
C LEU A 52 -6.44 -0.37 -0.16
N ALA A 53 -7.50 -0.21 -0.97
CA ALA A 53 -8.78 0.30 -0.50
C ALA A 53 -9.57 -0.70 0.38
N LEU A 54 -9.44 -2.00 0.10
CA LEU A 54 -10.18 -3.05 0.81
C LEU A 54 -9.48 -3.55 2.07
N TYR A 55 -8.15 -3.62 2.05
CA TYR A 55 -7.36 -4.29 3.09
C TYR A 55 -6.42 -3.36 3.85
N CYS A 56 -6.29 -2.10 3.42
CA CYS A 56 -5.49 -1.09 4.11
C CYS A 56 -6.33 0.13 4.50
N SER A 57 -5.95 0.76 5.59
CA SER A 57 -6.35 2.13 5.93
C SER A 57 -5.21 3.07 5.57
N ALA A 58 -5.51 4.12 4.81
CA ALA A 58 -4.53 5.13 4.46
C ALA A 58 -4.64 6.30 5.44
N THR A 59 -3.56 6.60 6.16
CA THR A 59 -3.41 7.85 6.91
C THR A 59 -2.50 8.78 6.12
N SER A 60 -3.06 9.87 5.61
CA SER A 60 -2.28 10.91 4.94
C SER A 60 -1.90 11.99 5.94
N SER A 61 -0.60 12.21 6.08
CA SER A 61 -0.04 13.30 6.87
C SER A 61 0.58 14.33 5.92
N VAL A 62 0.25 15.59 6.14
CA VAL A 62 0.82 16.72 5.37
C VAL A 62 1.91 17.35 6.22
N SER A 63 3.15 17.33 5.70
CA SER A 63 4.29 18.01 6.31
C SER A 63 4.88 18.98 5.29
N GLY A 64 4.51 20.26 5.39
CA GLY A 64 4.86 21.26 4.41
C GLY A 64 4.29 20.95 3.02
N THR A 65 5.16 20.87 2.01
CA THR A 65 4.80 20.56 0.61
C THR A 65 4.68 19.06 0.32
N ILE A 66 5.02 18.20 1.28
CA ILE A 66 5.03 16.75 1.13
C ILE A 66 3.72 16.16 1.66
N ILE A 67 3.06 15.35 0.84
CA ILE A 67 1.98 14.47 1.26
C ILE A 67 2.58 13.09 1.48
N GLN A 68 2.63 12.64 2.74
CA GLN A 68 3.02 11.29 3.10
C GLN A 68 1.75 10.48 3.34
N THR A 69 1.54 9.42 2.55
CA THR A 69 0.42 8.51 2.72
C THR A 69 0.92 7.19 3.28
N ASN A 70 0.55 6.90 4.53
CA ASN A 70 0.91 5.68 5.24
C ASN A 70 -0.23 4.67 5.11
N TYR A 71 0.07 3.46 4.67
CA TYR A 71 -0.90 2.38 4.53
C TYR A 71 -0.75 1.38 5.67
N ASN A 72 -1.75 1.32 6.55
CA ASN A 72 -1.83 0.38 7.66
C ASN A 72 -2.78 -0.77 7.33
N ALA A 73 -2.40 -2.01 7.66
CA ALA A 73 -3.30 -3.15 7.55
C ALA A 73 -4.55 -2.95 8.42
N LEU A 74 -5.73 -3.32 7.90
CA LEU A 74 -6.99 -3.39 8.67
C LEU A 74 -7.06 -4.62 9.58
#